data_AF-A0A6I2U5T4-F1
#
_entry.id   AF-A0A6I2U5T4-F1
#
_cell.length_a   1.000
_cell.length_b   1.000
_cell.length_c   1.000
_cell.angle_alpha   90.00
_cell.angle_beta   90.00
_cell.angle_gamma   90.00
#
_symmetry.space_group_name_H-M   'P 1'
#
loop_
_entity.id
_entity.type
_entity.pdbx_description
1 polymer ?
#
loop_
_entity_poly.entity_id
_entity_poly.type
_entity_poly.pdbx_seq_one_letter_code
_entity_poly.pdbx_strand_id
1 'polypeptide(L)'
;MLNVAVLVSGGGTNLQAILDAKAAGALPHAKIALVLASKPGVYALERASKAGVPGIVVARKSYAAPEEYDAALLAALREHRIDVVVLAGFLSILGPSVITAYPERILNVHPSLIPSFCGAGYYGLRVHEAALAKGVKVTGATVHFVNEVPDGGRILLQQAVDVLPGDTPETLQKRVMEQAEWKLLPRALAQLTEELDAADGPAAPRKEEKDMDHLSLAAELAVNTYPGRGIVLGRSEDGKSAVIAYFIMGRSANSRNRVFTAKDGGIITEAADPSKLEDPSLIIYAPVRVLGKTTIVTNGDQTDTIYDHLAAGKGFAKALRTRTFEPDSPNFTPRISGIVKVKDGAMKYKLSILKSDGGNADSVERFFFEYDQPVAGEGRFIHTYRCDGSPIPSFAGEPEHVRLMGDIDTFTRMVWNSLNEDNKVSLFVRYIDLATGKTQDRIVNKYEKV
;
A
#
# COMPACT_ATOMS: atom_id res chain seq x y z
N MET A 1 -19.66 8.48 5.61
CA MET A 1 -19.65 7.94 6.99
C MET A 1 -18.66 6.79 7.08
N LEU A 2 -17.60 7.02 7.83
CA LEU A 2 -16.48 6.11 8.05
C LEU A 2 -16.81 5.09 9.14
N ASN A 3 -16.45 3.83 8.92
CA ASN A 3 -16.63 2.75 9.88
C ASN A 3 -15.51 2.79 10.92
N VAL A 4 -15.88 2.84 12.19
CA VAL A 4 -14.95 2.91 13.33
C VAL A 4 -15.00 1.61 14.12
N ALA A 5 -13.83 1.04 14.41
CA ALA A 5 -13.68 -0.02 15.41
C ALA A 5 -13.14 0.56 16.72
N VAL A 6 -13.75 0.20 17.84
CA VAL A 6 -13.24 0.55 19.17
C VAL A 6 -12.70 -0.71 19.84
N LEU A 7 -11.41 -0.72 20.13
CA LEU A 7 -10.69 -1.81 20.77
C LEU A 7 -10.61 -1.59 22.28
N VAL A 8 -10.93 -2.63 23.06
CA VAL A 8 -11.14 -2.53 24.51
C VAL A 8 -10.61 -3.76 25.27
N SER A 9 -10.19 -3.59 26.53
CA SER A 9 -9.76 -4.69 27.40
C SER A 9 -10.48 -4.78 28.76
N GLY A 10 -11.45 -3.89 29.04
CA GLY A 10 -12.06 -3.79 30.37
C GLY A 10 -13.40 -3.06 30.42
N GLY A 11 -13.55 -2.13 31.37
CA GLY A 11 -14.84 -1.48 31.71
C GLY A 11 -15.48 -0.61 30.62
N GLY A 12 -14.71 -0.19 29.62
CA GLY A 12 -15.22 0.51 28.43
C GLY A 12 -15.83 1.89 28.70
N THR A 13 -15.32 2.65 29.67
CA THR A 13 -15.81 4.01 29.94
C THR A 13 -15.49 4.99 28.81
N ASN A 14 -14.30 4.90 28.21
CA ASN A 14 -13.97 5.65 26.99
C ASN A 14 -14.83 5.23 25.78
N LEU A 15 -15.16 3.94 25.66
CA LEU A 15 -16.15 3.48 24.68
C LEU A 15 -17.52 4.12 24.94
N GLN A 16 -17.98 4.17 26.20
CA GLN A 16 -19.24 4.82 26.55
C GLN A 16 -19.25 6.29 26.12
N ALA A 17 -18.18 7.03 26.39
CA ALA A 17 -18.06 8.43 25.97
C ALA A 17 -18.19 8.60 24.44
N ILE A 18 -17.60 7.69 23.65
CA ILE A 18 -17.74 7.69 22.18
C ILE A 18 -19.20 7.39 21.77
N LEU A 19 -19.84 6.40 22.41
CA LEU A 19 -21.24 6.03 22.11
C LEU A 19 -22.21 7.17 22.45
N ASP A 20 -22.01 7.82 23.60
CA ASP A 20 -22.83 8.95 24.03
C ASP A 20 -22.64 10.15 23.09
N ALA A 21 -21.39 10.43 22.69
CA ALA A 21 -21.09 11.46 21.70
C ALA A 21 -21.74 11.16 20.34
N LYS A 22 -21.76 9.89 19.92
CA LYS A 22 -22.45 9.48 18.69
C LYS A 22 -23.97 9.69 18.80
N ALA A 23 -24.57 9.29 19.91
CA ALA A 23 -26.00 9.44 20.16
C ALA A 23 -26.42 10.94 20.23
N ALA A 24 -25.54 11.78 20.76
CA ALA A 24 -25.72 13.23 20.80
C ALA A 24 -25.47 13.95 19.46
N GLY A 25 -25.09 13.22 18.39
CA GLY A 25 -24.81 13.79 17.08
C GLY A 25 -23.44 14.46 16.94
N ALA A 26 -22.56 14.36 17.95
CA ALA A 26 -21.22 14.96 17.94
C ALA A 26 -20.21 14.20 17.05
N LEU A 27 -20.61 13.06 16.48
CA LEU A 27 -19.81 12.25 15.56
C LEU A 27 -20.57 12.06 14.23
N PRO A 28 -20.76 13.11 13.42
CA PRO A 28 -21.59 13.05 12.21
C PRO A 28 -20.99 12.14 11.12
N HIS A 29 -19.66 12.14 10.97
CA HIS A 29 -18.96 11.37 9.93
C HIS A 29 -18.57 9.94 10.37
N ALA A 30 -18.75 9.59 11.65
CA ALA A 30 -18.34 8.29 12.19
C ALA A 30 -19.54 7.34 12.39
N LYS A 31 -19.39 6.08 11.98
CA LYS A 31 -20.27 4.96 12.35
C LYS A 31 -19.47 4.01 13.24
N ILE A 32 -19.87 3.84 14.50
CA ILE A 32 -19.25 2.84 15.38
C ILE A 32 -19.72 1.46 14.90
N ALA A 33 -18.90 0.82 14.08
CA ALA A 33 -19.24 -0.39 13.33
C ALA A 33 -18.87 -1.67 14.10
N LEU A 34 -17.89 -1.58 15.00
CA LEU A 34 -17.37 -2.72 15.73
C LEU A 34 -16.83 -2.32 17.09
N VAL A 35 -17.08 -3.15 18.10
CA VAL A 35 -16.30 -3.18 19.34
C VAL A 35 -15.53 -4.49 19.41
N LEU A 36 -14.21 -4.42 19.51
CA LEU A 36 -13.33 -5.59 19.59
C LEU A 36 -12.73 -5.68 21.00
N ALA A 37 -13.06 -6.74 21.72
CA ALA A 37 -12.53 -7.00 23.03
C ALA A 37 -11.29 -7.91 22.98
N SER A 38 -10.27 -7.57 23.77
CA SER A 38 -9.04 -8.37 23.89
C SER A 38 -9.21 -9.66 24.72
N LYS A 39 -10.37 -9.82 25.37
CA LYS A 39 -10.73 -10.99 26.20
C LYS A 39 -12.25 -11.07 26.37
N PRO A 40 -12.81 -12.28 26.62
CA PRO A 40 -14.24 -12.43 26.87
C PRO A 40 -14.65 -11.81 28.21
N GLY A 41 -15.95 -11.55 28.38
CA GLY A 41 -16.55 -11.12 29.65
C GLY A 41 -16.21 -9.68 30.08
N VAL A 42 -15.72 -8.82 29.18
CA VAL A 42 -15.49 -7.42 29.49
C VAL A 42 -16.79 -6.62 29.42
N TYR A 43 -17.00 -5.73 30.39
CA TYR A 43 -18.21 -4.90 30.47
C TYR A 43 -18.40 -3.99 29.24
N ALA A 44 -17.32 -3.65 28.54
CA ALA A 44 -17.39 -2.91 27.27
C ALA A 44 -18.27 -3.58 26.21
N LEU A 45 -18.34 -4.92 26.17
CA LEU A 45 -19.23 -5.63 25.22
C LEU A 45 -20.71 -5.49 25.60
N GLU A 46 -21.04 -5.38 26.89
CA GLU A 46 -22.40 -5.06 27.32
C GLU A 46 -22.80 -3.65 26.89
N ARG A 47 -21.88 -2.68 26.99
CA ARG A 47 -22.10 -1.31 26.50
C ARG A 47 -22.35 -1.29 25.00
N ALA A 48 -21.54 -2.02 24.23
CA ALA A 48 -21.70 -2.16 22.78
C ALA A 48 -23.07 -2.76 22.42
N SER A 49 -23.46 -3.85 23.09
CA SER A 49 -24.75 -4.52 22.88
C SER A 49 -25.94 -3.60 23.15
N LYS A 50 -25.92 -2.84 24.27
CA LYS A 50 -26.96 -1.86 24.60
C LYS A 50 -27.08 -0.74 23.57
N ALA A 51 -25.99 -0.40 22.89
CA ALA A 51 -25.95 0.60 21.82
C ALA A 51 -26.23 0.01 20.42
N GLY A 52 -26.51 -1.29 20.31
CA GLY A 52 -26.75 -1.97 19.03
C GLY A 52 -25.50 -2.12 18.16
N VAL A 53 -24.29 -2.05 18.74
CA VAL A 53 -23.03 -2.19 18.02
C VAL A 53 -22.52 -3.64 18.12
N PRO A 54 -22.12 -4.28 17.01
CA PRO A 54 -21.51 -5.60 17.03
C PRO A 54 -20.28 -5.65 17.93
N GLY A 55 -20.24 -6.65 18.82
CA GLY A 55 -19.14 -6.90 19.72
C GLY A 55 -18.49 -8.26 19.44
N ILE A 56 -17.19 -8.31 19.22
CA ILE A 56 -16.43 -9.56 19.02
C ILE A 56 -15.27 -9.65 20.00
N VAL A 57 -14.70 -10.86 20.14
CA VAL A 57 -13.53 -11.12 20.98
C VAL A 57 -12.39 -11.63 20.10
N VAL A 58 -11.24 -10.95 20.12
CA VAL A 58 -9.98 -11.45 19.54
C VAL A 58 -8.93 -11.42 20.64
N ALA A 59 -8.73 -12.57 21.28
CA ALA A 59 -7.87 -12.68 22.45
C ALA A 59 -6.44 -13.04 22.06
N ARG A 60 -5.46 -12.22 22.46
CA ARG A 60 -4.02 -12.47 22.19
C ARG A 60 -3.57 -13.86 22.62
N LYS A 61 -4.14 -14.39 23.71
CA LYS A 61 -3.82 -15.72 24.27
C LYS A 61 -4.26 -16.89 23.38
N SER A 62 -5.12 -16.66 22.38
CA SER A 62 -5.58 -17.69 21.45
C SER A 62 -4.61 -17.95 20.29
N TYR A 63 -3.51 -17.20 20.20
CA TYR A 63 -2.57 -17.24 19.08
C TYR A 63 -1.16 -17.52 19.59
N ALA A 64 -0.44 -18.41 18.90
CA ALA A 64 0.89 -18.82 19.31
C ALA A 64 1.92 -17.72 18.98
N ALA A 65 1.82 -17.15 17.78
CA ALA A 65 2.71 -16.11 17.30
C ALA A 65 2.06 -14.70 17.34
N PRO A 66 2.82 -13.62 17.58
CA PRO A 66 2.33 -12.25 17.41
C PRO A 66 1.73 -11.98 16.03
N GLU A 67 2.31 -12.55 14.97
CA GLU A 67 1.90 -12.36 13.58
C GLU A 67 0.52 -12.99 13.31
N GLU A 68 0.20 -14.12 13.94
CA GLU A 68 -1.11 -14.76 13.86
C GLU A 68 -2.20 -13.91 14.53
N TYR A 69 -1.86 -13.28 15.67
CA TYR A 69 -2.77 -12.37 16.36
C TYR A 69 -3.08 -11.13 15.52
N ASP A 70 -2.02 -10.54 14.95
CA ASP A 70 -2.10 -9.41 14.03
C ASP A 70 -2.95 -9.74 12.79
N ALA A 71 -2.74 -10.89 12.17
CA ALA A 71 -3.53 -11.35 11.04
C ALA A 71 -5.01 -11.52 11.40
N ALA A 72 -5.32 -12.03 12.60
CA ALA A 72 -6.69 -12.16 13.08
C ALA A 72 -7.36 -10.81 13.36
N LEU A 73 -6.63 -9.85 13.95
CA LEU A 73 -7.11 -8.47 14.10
C LEU A 73 -7.42 -7.86 12.74
N LEU A 74 -6.49 -7.95 11.78
CA LEU A 74 -6.68 -7.43 10.42
C LEU A 74 -7.86 -8.08 9.71
N ALA A 75 -8.04 -9.39 9.84
CA ALA A 75 -9.17 -10.10 9.24
C ALA A 75 -10.51 -9.55 9.77
N ALA A 76 -10.64 -9.39 11.08
CA ALA A 76 -11.84 -8.86 11.70
C ALA A 76 -12.12 -7.39 11.32
N LEU A 77 -11.07 -6.56 11.26
CA LEU A 77 -11.20 -5.16 10.84
C LEU A 77 -11.61 -5.06 9.35
N ARG A 78 -11.08 -5.93 8.48
CA ARG A 78 -11.45 -5.99 7.05
C ARG A 78 -12.87 -6.50 6.83
N GLU A 79 -13.28 -7.55 7.54
CA GLU A 79 -14.63 -8.11 7.47
C GLU A 79 -15.70 -7.04 7.77
N HIS A 80 -15.40 -6.16 8.73
CA HIS A 80 -16.28 -5.06 9.11
C HIS A 80 -16.00 -3.74 8.38
N ARG A 81 -15.13 -3.76 7.36
CA ARG A 81 -14.76 -2.61 6.52
C ARG A 81 -14.38 -1.38 7.34
N ILE A 82 -13.55 -1.59 8.36
CA ILE A 82 -13.15 -0.54 9.29
C ILE A 82 -12.19 0.44 8.61
N ASP A 83 -12.47 1.73 8.76
CA ASP A 83 -11.67 2.85 8.25
C ASP A 83 -10.79 3.47 9.33
N VAL A 84 -11.28 3.52 10.58
CA VAL A 84 -10.58 4.13 11.73
C VAL A 84 -10.63 3.18 12.94
N VAL A 85 -9.51 3.04 13.64
CA VAL A 85 -9.36 2.23 14.85
C VAL A 85 -9.17 3.14 16.05
N VAL A 86 -9.86 2.86 17.16
CA VAL A 86 -9.72 3.60 18.41
C VAL A 86 -9.37 2.64 19.54
N LEU A 87 -8.22 2.84 20.17
CA LEU A 87 -7.79 2.13 21.37
C LEU A 87 -8.37 2.84 22.60
N ALA A 88 -9.38 2.23 23.23
CA ALA A 88 -10.09 2.78 24.37
C ALA A 88 -9.87 1.90 25.61
N GLY A 89 -8.66 1.99 26.19
CA GLY A 89 -8.22 1.09 27.26
C GLY A 89 -7.93 -0.32 26.75
N PHE A 90 -7.33 -0.42 25.56
CA PHE A 90 -6.83 -1.65 24.98
C PHE A 90 -5.41 -1.91 25.47
N LEU A 91 -5.18 -3.09 26.07
CA LEU A 91 -3.92 -3.39 26.77
C LEU A 91 -2.98 -4.30 25.95
N SER A 92 -3.44 -4.82 24.82
CA SER A 92 -2.58 -5.59 23.92
C SER A 92 -1.83 -4.62 23.00
N ILE A 93 -0.53 -4.86 22.84
CA ILE A 93 0.29 -4.13 21.85
C ILE A 93 -0.16 -4.58 20.46
N LEU A 94 -0.40 -3.62 19.57
CA LEU A 94 -0.63 -3.88 18.15
C LEU A 94 0.72 -4.17 17.47
N GLY A 95 0.79 -5.22 16.68
CA GLY A 95 1.99 -5.50 15.90
C GLY A 95 2.11 -4.59 14.66
N PRO A 96 3.28 -4.63 13.99
CA PRO A 96 3.59 -3.74 12.87
C PRO A 96 2.59 -3.84 11.72
N SER A 97 2.05 -5.03 11.46
CA SER A 97 1.15 -5.22 10.32
C SER A 97 -0.18 -4.49 10.46
N VAL A 98 -0.70 -4.37 11.69
CA VAL A 98 -1.92 -3.60 12.00
C VAL A 98 -1.65 -2.11 11.89
N ILE A 99 -0.51 -1.65 12.43
CA ILE A 99 -0.08 -0.25 12.37
C ILE A 99 0.09 0.20 10.92
N THR A 100 0.79 -0.60 10.10
CA THR A 100 0.98 -0.32 8.67
C THR A 100 -0.32 -0.33 7.87
N ALA A 101 -1.31 -1.14 8.26
CA ALA A 101 -2.60 -1.18 7.55
C ALA A 101 -3.49 0.05 7.82
N TYR A 102 -3.24 0.78 8.91
CA TYR A 102 -4.04 1.93 9.34
C TYR A 102 -3.15 3.16 9.63
N PRO A 103 -2.37 3.65 8.64
CA PRO A 103 -1.44 4.76 8.84
C PRO A 103 -2.23 6.03 9.20
N GLU A 104 -1.85 6.67 10.31
CA GLU A 104 -2.57 7.82 10.90
C GLU A 104 -4.09 7.61 11.04
N ARG A 105 -4.54 6.36 11.24
CA ARG A 105 -5.96 6.02 11.43
C ARG A 105 -6.22 5.19 12.68
N ILE A 106 -5.22 5.06 13.54
CA ILE A 106 -5.33 4.43 14.85
C ILE A 106 -5.15 5.52 15.91
N LEU A 107 -6.21 5.81 16.67
CA LEU A 107 -6.15 6.73 17.81
C LEU A 107 -5.99 5.95 19.11
N ASN A 108 -5.16 6.46 20.02
CA ASN A 108 -5.09 5.99 21.40
C ASN A 108 -5.26 7.17 22.36
N VAL A 109 -5.88 6.91 23.52
CA VAL A 109 -5.90 7.85 24.64
C VAL A 109 -5.02 7.32 25.77
N HIS A 110 -4.08 8.15 26.21
CA HIS A 110 -3.15 7.83 27.30
C HIS A 110 -3.36 8.79 28.48
N PRO A 111 -3.46 8.29 29.74
CA PRO A 111 -3.85 9.07 30.91
C PRO A 111 -2.70 9.90 31.53
N SER A 112 -1.91 10.56 30.68
CA SER A 112 -0.91 11.55 31.08
C SER A 112 -0.72 12.62 30.00
N LEU A 113 0.09 13.65 30.30
CA LEU A 113 0.63 14.58 29.31
C LEU A 113 1.92 14.00 28.72
N ILE A 114 1.82 13.16 27.70
CA ILE A 114 2.96 12.63 26.94
C ILE A 114 3.89 13.79 26.54
N PRO A 115 5.23 13.67 26.69
CA PRO A 115 6.01 12.45 26.98
C PRO A 115 6.16 12.09 28.47
N SER A 116 5.42 12.72 29.38
CA SER A 116 5.49 12.36 30.81
C SER A 116 4.70 11.09 31.11
N PHE A 117 5.24 10.19 31.95
CA PHE A 117 4.55 9.00 32.45
C PHE A 117 3.91 8.15 31.33
N CYS A 118 4.67 7.86 30.27
CA CYS A 118 4.20 7.09 29.11
C CYS A 118 5.20 5.99 28.71
N GLY A 119 4.79 5.13 27.79
CA GLY A 119 5.58 4.00 27.30
C GLY A 119 5.53 2.79 28.24
N ALA A 120 6.51 1.91 28.11
CA ALA A 120 6.53 0.63 28.81
C ALA A 120 6.42 0.79 30.34
N GLY A 121 5.43 0.12 30.93
CA GLY A 121 5.17 0.13 32.38
C GLY A 121 4.16 1.17 32.85
N TYR A 122 3.82 2.15 32.02
CA TYR A 122 2.83 3.19 32.33
C TYR A 122 1.47 2.84 31.72
N TYR A 123 0.70 2.00 32.40
CA TYR A 123 -0.65 1.64 31.96
C TYR A 123 -1.60 1.49 33.15
N GLY A 124 -2.89 1.71 32.90
CA GLY A 124 -3.91 1.63 33.96
C GLY A 124 -3.58 2.55 35.14
N LEU A 125 -3.69 2.02 36.36
CA LEU A 125 -3.50 2.80 37.58
C LEU A 125 -2.06 3.29 37.79
N ARG A 126 -1.07 2.58 37.21
CA ARG A 126 0.37 2.87 37.39
C ARG A 126 0.77 4.26 36.92
N VAL A 127 0.05 4.80 35.94
CA VAL A 127 0.31 6.16 35.44
C VAL A 127 0.01 7.19 36.54
N HIS A 128 -1.10 7.03 37.24
CA HIS A 128 -1.53 7.92 38.32
C HIS A 128 -0.68 7.74 39.57
N GLU A 129 -0.32 6.49 39.92
CA GLU A 129 0.64 6.19 40.99
C GLU A 129 1.97 6.92 40.76
N ALA A 130 2.51 6.85 39.54
CA ALA A 130 3.78 7.49 39.21
C ALA A 130 3.69 9.01 39.23
N ALA A 131 2.58 9.59 38.74
CA ALA A 131 2.35 11.03 38.81
C ALA A 131 2.32 11.54 40.27
N LEU A 132 1.59 10.84 41.14
CA LEU A 132 1.50 11.16 42.57
C LEU A 132 2.85 10.98 43.27
N ALA A 133 3.55 9.87 43.02
CA ALA A 133 4.87 9.60 43.59
C ALA A 133 5.91 10.65 43.17
N LYS A 134 5.81 11.16 41.93
CA LYS A 134 6.67 12.26 41.45
C LYS A 134 6.29 13.62 42.05
N GLY A 135 5.09 13.75 42.62
CA GLY A 135 4.61 14.97 43.27
C GLY A 135 4.21 16.07 42.30
N VAL A 136 3.89 15.74 41.04
CA VAL A 136 3.48 16.74 40.04
C VAL A 136 2.16 17.39 40.45
N LYS A 137 1.98 18.66 40.09
CA LYS A 137 0.75 19.42 40.37
C LYS A 137 -0.23 19.42 39.21
N VAL A 138 0.22 19.01 38.04
CA VAL A 138 -0.55 18.90 36.82
C VAL A 138 -0.23 17.57 36.16
N THR A 139 -1.26 16.83 35.78
CA THR A 139 -1.22 15.69 34.87
C THR A 139 -2.21 15.95 33.74
N GLY A 140 -2.72 14.93 33.05
CA GLY A 140 -3.75 15.11 32.04
C GLY A 140 -4.04 13.84 31.27
N ALA A 141 -4.61 13.99 30.09
CA ALA A 141 -4.70 12.93 29.11
C ALA A 141 -4.24 13.44 27.74
N THR A 142 -3.74 12.51 26.93
CA THR A 142 -3.27 12.76 25.57
C THR A 142 -3.98 11.82 24.60
N VAL A 143 -4.55 12.36 23.54
CA VAL A 143 -4.97 11.57 22.38
C VAL A 143 -3.93 11.74 21.29
N HIS A 144 -3.42 10.62 20.78
CA HIS A 144 -2.34 10.58 19.79
C HIS A 144 -2.60 9.48 18.76
N PHE A 145 -1.92 9.59 17.61
CA PHE A 145 -1.85 8.48 16.66
C PHE A 145 -0.97 7.37 17.22
N VAL A 146 -1.34 6.12 16.97
CA VAL A 146 -0.49 4.96 17.30
C VAL A 146 0.53 4.76 16.18
N ASN A 147 1.78 4.53 16.57
CA ASN A 147 2.86 4.06 15.70
C ASN A 147 3.61 2.91 16.40
N GLU A 148 4.75 2.51 15.85
CA GLU A 148 5.58 1.42 16.36
C GLU A 148 6.20 1.70 17.73
N VAL A 149 6.21 2.97 18.15
CA VAL A 149 6.74 3.40 19.45
C VAL A 149 5.58 3.56 20.44
N PRO A 150 5.52 2.80 21.54
CA PRO A 150 4.48 2.97 22.55
C PRO A 150 4.39 4.42 23.04
N ASP A 151 3.21 5.02 22.91
CA ASP A 151 2.93 6.42 23.25
C ASP A 151 3.85 7.45 22.54
N GLY A 152 4.46 7.06 21.40
CA GLY A 152 5.44 7.87 20.66
C GLY A 152 4.92 8.49 19.37
N GLY A 153 3.64 8.29 19.04
CA GLY A 153 3.05 8.87 17.84
C GLY A 153 2.63 10.33 18.00
N ARG A 154 2.29 10.95 16.87
CA ARG A 154 1.92 12.37 16.80
C ARG A 154 0.73 12.66 17.70
N ILE A 155 0.89 13.65 18.58
CA ILE A 155 -0.15 14.12 19.50
C ILE A 155 -1.21 14.92 18.72
N LEU A 156 -2.49 14.57 18.88
CA LEU A 156 -3.59 15.36 18.32
C LEU A 156 -4.09 16.38 19.34
N LEU A 157 -4.41 15.90 20.55
CA LEU A 157 -5.02 16.73 21.58
C LEU A 157 -4.47 16.34 22.95
N GLN A 158 -4.29 17.35 23.80
CA GLN A 158 -3.98 17.16 25.21
C GLN A 158 -4.90 18.01 26.05
N GLN A 159 -5.14 17.57 27.28
CA GLN A 159 -5.83 18.37 28.28
C GLN A 159 -5.23 18.13 29.64
N ALA A 160 -4.80 19.24 30.27
CA ALA A 160 -4.28 19.25 31.61
C ALA A 160 -5.39 19.03 32.66
N VAL A 161 -5.02 18.39 33.76
CA VAL A 161 -5.86 18.13 34.93
C VAL A 161 -5.02 18.36 36.18
N ASP A 162 -5.55 19.13 37.12
CA ASP A 162 -4.86 19.41 38.37
C ASP A 162 -4.79 18.16 39.27
N VAL A 163 -3.64 17.97 39.90
CA VAL A 163 -3.43 17.00 40.98
C VAL A 163 -3.71 17.70 42.31
N LEU A 164 -4.76 17.27 43.00
CA LEU A 164 -5.22 17.92 44.22
C LEU A 164 -4.53 17.32 45.46
N PRO A 165 -4.38 18.11 46.55
CA PRO A 165 -3.93 17.57 47.82
C PRO A 165 -4.79 16.40 48.28
N GLY A 166 -4.16 15.29 48.66
CA GLY A 166 -4.84 14.10 49.17
C GLY A 166 -5.37 13.14 48.09
N ASP A 167 -5.03 13.35 46.81
CA ASP A 167 -5.38 12.40 45.78
C ASP A 167 -4.80 11.01 46.02
N THR A 168 -5.64 10.01 45.77
CA THR A 168 -5.27 8.61 45.56
C THR A 168 -5.15 8.34 44.05
N PRO A 169 -4.45 7.29 43.61
CA PRO A 169 -4.41 6.92 42.19
C PRO A 169 -5.81 6.77 41.57
N GLU A 170 -6.78 6.24 42.31
CA GLU A 170 -8.16 6.02 41.86
C GLU A 170 -8.93 7.33 41.73
N THR A 171 -8.80 8.25 42.70
CA THR A 171 -9.46 9.56 42.62
C THR A 171 -8.86 10.43 41.51
N LEU A 172 -7.54 10.36 41.32
CA LEU A 172 -6.86 11.04 40.23
C LEU A 172 -7.24 10.44 38.87
N GLN A 173 -7.27 9.11 38.75
CA GLN A 173 -7.73 8.42 37.54
C GLN A 173 -9.13 8.86 37.15
N LYS A 174 -10.08 8.78 38.09
CA LYS A 174 -11.46 9.20 37.85
C LYS A 174 -11.53 10.66 37.37
N ARG A 175 -10.75 11.56 37.98
CA ARG A 175 -10.68 12.96 37.56
C ARG A 175 -10.13 13.11 36.14
N VAL A 176 -9.03 12.42 35.80
CA VAL A 176 -8.44 12.44 34.46
C VAL A 176 -9.43 11.94 33.41
N MET A 177 -10.15 10.87 33.72
CA MET A 177 -11.19 10.31 32.84
C MET A 177 -12.33 11.31 32.60
N GLU A 178 -12.94 11.83 33.67
CA GLU A 178 -14.09 12.75 33.62
C GLU A 178 -13.75 14.10 33.00
N GLN A 179 -12.60 14.65 33.37
CA GLN A 179 -12.23 15.99 32.96
C GLN A 179 -11.60 15.99 31.58
N ALA A 180 -10.80 14.97 31.21
CA ALA A 180 -10.01 14.94 29.98
C ALA A 180 -10.41 13.80 29.03
N GLU A 181 -10.19 12.52 29.36
CA GLU A 181 -10.29 11.41 28.38
C GLU A 181 -11.65 11.35 27.68
N TRP A 182 -12.74 11.42 28.45
CA TRP A 182 -14.11 11.33 27.94
C TRP A 182 -14.52 12.50 27.04
N LYS A 183 -13.76 13.60 27.06
CA LYS A 183 -13.98 14.77 26.20
C LYS A 183 -13.03 14.75 25.01
N LEU A 184 -11.76 14.43 25.26
CA LEU A 184 -10.71 14.43 24.25
C LEU A 184 -10.92 13.35 23.20
N LEU A 185 -11.20 12.11 23.60
CA LEU A 185 -11.23 10.99 22.68
C LEU A 185 -12.37 11.11 21.64
N PRO A 186 -13.63 11.43 22.03
CA PRO A 186 -14.67 11.70 21.05
C PRO A 186 -14.36 12.92 20.17
N ARG A 187 -13.77 13.99 20.72
CA ARG A 187 -13.40 15.18 19.94
C ARG A 187 -12.32 14.88 18.90
N ALA A 188 -11.30 14.10 19.26
CA ALA A 188 -10.25 13.66 18.35
C ALA A 188 -10.82 12.78 17.23
N LEU A 189 -11.72 11.86 17.58
CA LEU A 189 -12.40 11.03 16.58
C LEU A 189 -13.26 11.88 15.63
N ALA A 190 -13.97 12.88 16.15
CA ALA A 190 -14.74 13.81 15.32
C ALA A 190 -13.83 14.53 14.31
N GLN A 191 -12.74 15.15 14.79
CA GLN A 191 -11.77 15.86 13.95
C GLN A 191 -11.18 14.95 12.85
N LEU A 192 -10.71 13.76 13.23
CA LEU A 192 -10.14 12.81 12.27
C LEU A 192 -11.16 12.37 11.22
N THR A 193 -12.39 12.04 11.63
CA THR A 193 -13.41 11.57 10.68
C THR A 193 -13.95 12.68 9.79
N GLU A 194 -14.00 13.93 10.26
CA GLU A 194 -14.32 15.10 9.44
C GLU A 194 -13.22 15.38 8.42
N GLU A 195 -11.94 15.35 8.82
CA GLU A 195 -10.81 15.53 7.91
C GLU A 195 -10.76 14.45 6.82
N LEU A 196 -11.05 13.19 7.19
CA LEU A 196 -11.08 12.07 6.25
C LEU A 196 -12.29 12.14 5.29
N ASP A 197 -13.47 12.53 5.76
CA ASP A 197 -14.69 12.65 4.95
C ASP A 197 -14.62 13.90 4.02
N ALA A 198 -14.00 15.00 4.48
CA ALA A 198 -13.77 16.20 3.66
C ALA A 198 -12.73 16.00 2.54
N ALA A 199 -11.86 14.99 2.66
CA ALA A 199 -10.85 14.68 1.66
C ALA A 199 -11.39 13.93 0.42
N ASP A 200 -12.70 13.62 0.37
CA ASP A 200 -13.38 12.94 -0.75
C ASP A 200 -14.02 13.91 -1.81
N GLY A 201 -13.68 15.21 -1.82
CA GLY A 201 -13.80 16.10 -3.01
C GLY A 201 -12.58 15.94 -3.95
N PRO A 202 -12.59 16.42 -5.23
CA PRO A 202 -11.50 16.11 -6.18
C PRO A 202 -10.15 16.54 -5.59
N ALA A 203 -9.36 15.55 -5.20
CA ALA A 203 -8.34 15.69 -4.19
C ALA A 203 -7.20 16.60 -4.66
N ALA A 204 -6.88 17.60 -3.84
CA ALA A 204 -5.57 18.23 -3.89
C ALA A 204 -4.57 17.31 -3.17
N PRO A 205 -3.36 17.07 -3.71
CA PRO A 205 -2.39 16.14 -3.13
C PRO A 205 -1.81 16.69 -1.81
N ARG A 206 -1.59 15.80 -0.82
CA ARG A 206 -1.26 16.10 0.58
C ARG A 206 0.25 16.00 0.85
N LYS A 207 0.73 16.80 1.81
CA LYS A 207 2.16 17.04 2.12
C LYS A 207 2.98 15.82 2.60
N GLU A 208 2.36 14.67 2.89
CA GLU A 208 3.02 13.40 3.25
C GLU A 208 3.09 12.38 2.08
N GLU A 209 2.53 12.69 0.91
CA GLU A 209 2.85 12.02 -0.38
C GLU A 209 4.30 12.25 -0.83
N LYS A 210 5.18 12.77 0.04
CA LYS A 210 6.63 12.74 -0.19
C LYS A 210 7.32 11.53 0.41
N ASP A 211 6.75 10.90 1.44
CA ASP A 211 7.37 9.75 2.12
C ASP A 211 6.51 8.47 2.11
N MET A 212 5.17 8.59 2.01
CA MET A 212 4.21 7.47 1.84
C MET A 212 3.97 7.08 0.38
N ASP A 213 4.56 7.81 -0.57
CA ASP A 213 4.29 7.69 -2.01
C ASP A 213 4.87 6.43 -2.64
N HIS A 214 5.40 5.51 -1.85
CA HIS A 214 5.97 4.30 -2.39
C HIS A 214 5.34 3.09 -1.75
N LEU A 215 4.35 2.52 -2.42
CA LEU A 215 4.00 1.14 -2.16
C LEU A 215 5.25 0.28 -2.38
N SER A 216 5.50 -0.67 -1.48
CA SER A 216 6.43 -1.74 -1.84
C SER A 216 5.83 -2.43 -3.06
N LEU A 217 6.58 -2.52 -4.16
CA LEU A 217 6.15 -3.24 -5.36
C LEU A 217 5.63 -4.65 -5.02
N ALA A 218 6.17 -5.28 -3.98
CA ALA A 218 5.69 -6.55 -3.46
C ALA A 218 4.25 -6.48 -2.94
N ALA A 219 3.90 -5.43 -2.20
CA ALA A 219 2.56 -5.24 -1.64
C ALA A 219 1.52 -5.08 -2.75
N GLU A 220 1.85 -4.29 -3.78
CA GLU A 220 0.98 -4.08 -4.94
C GLU A 220 0.74 -5.38 -5.71
N LEU A 221 1.81 -6.10 -6.06
CA LEU A 221 1.73 -7.39 -6.76
C LEU A 221 1.03 -8.48 -5.92
N ALA A 222 1.09 -8.39 -4.58
CA ALA A 222 0.41 -9.33 -3.70
C ALA A 222 -1.11 -9.09 -3.63
N VAL A 223 -1.57 -7.85 -3.81
CA VAL A 223 -3.00 -7.50 -3.80
C VAL A 223 -3.65 -7.76 -5.16
N ASN A 224 -2.94 -7.50 -6.26
CA ASN A 224 -3.43 -7.75 -7.61
C ASN A 224 -3.12 -9.20 -8.06
N THR A 225 -4.12 -10.07 -8.00
CA THR A 225 -3.96 -11.49 -8.38
C THR A 225 -3.63 -11.70 -9.86
N TYR A 226 -3.92 -10.73 -10.73
CA TYR A 226 -3.61 -10.81 -12.16
C TYR A 226 -3.40 -9.43 -12.83
N PRO A 227 -2.23 -8.80 -12.65
CA PRO A 227 -1.86 -7.56 -13.37
C PRO A 227 -1.64 -7.78 -14.87
N GLY A 228 -1.54 -9.04 -15.32
CA GLY A 228 -1.25 -9.42 -16.70
C GLY A 228 0.23 -9.26 -17.04
N ARG A 229 0.60 -8.18 -17.73
CA ARG A 229 2.01 -7.84 -18.02
C ARG A 229 2.36 -6.55 -17.27
N GLY A 230 3.58 -6.45 -16.76
CA GLY A 230 3.99 -5.30 -15.95
C GLY A 230 5.39 -4.80 -16.32
N ILE A 231 5.56 -3.48 -16.30
CA ILE A 231 6.82 -2.77 -16.52
C ILE A 231 7.11 -1.93 -15.28
N VAL A 232 8.31 -2.05 -14.73
CA VAL A 232 8.83 -1.19 -13.66
C VAL A 232 10.07 -0.47 -14.18
N LEU A 233 10.05 0.87 -14.15
CA LEU A 233 11.21 1.70 -14.52
C LEU A 233 11.57 2.63 -13.37
N GLY A 234 12.84 2.74 -13.02
CA GLY A 234 13.26 3.67 -11.98
C GLY A 234 14.77 3.73 -11.79
N ARG A 235 15.19 4.23 -10.63
CA ARG A 235 16.60 4.38 -10.27
C ARG A 235 16.89 3.61 -8.99
N SER A 236 18.01 2.90 -8.94
CA SER A 236 18.41 2.11 -7.78
C SER A 236 18.53 2.96 -6.52
N GLU A 237 18.39 2.33 -5.36
CA GLU A 237 18.46 2.96 -4.03
C GLU A 237 19.77 3.73 -3.82
N ASP A 238 20.90 3.16 -4.26
CA ASP A 238 22.21 3.81 -4.21
C ASP A 238 22.39 4.93 -5.26
N GLY A 239 21.38 5.14 -6.11
CA GLY A 239 21.38 6.14 -7.18
C GLY A 239 22.30 5.84 -8.36
N LYS A 240 22.97 4.69 -8.41
CA LYS A 240 24.02 4.40 -9.40
C LYS A 240 23.52 3.73 -10.67
N SER A 241 22.34 3.13 -10.65
CA SER A 241 21.83 2.34 -11.77
C SER A 241 20.42 2.77 -12.19
N ALA A 242 20.15 2.70 -13.50
CA ALA A 242 18.79 2.62 -13.99
C ALA A 242 18.27 1.19 -13.81
N VAL A 243 17.03 1.05 -13.34
CA VAL A 243 16.38 -0.24 -13.07
C VAL A 243 15.23 -0.43 -14.06
N ILE A 244 15.19 -1.60 -14.68
CA ILE A 244 14.15 -2.04 -15.61
C ILE A 244 13.67 -3.41 -15.16
N ALA A 245 12.38 -3.59 -14.93
CA ALA A 245 11.75 -4.89 -14.74
C ALA A 245 10.62 -5.05 -15.75
N TYR A 246 10.50 -6.24 -16.31
CA TYR A 246 9.39 -6.61 -17.17
C TYR A 246 8.96 -8.04 -16.86
N PHE A 247 7.67 -8.24 -16.61
CA PHE A 247 7.14 -9.57 -16.37
C PHE A 247 5.89 -9.85 -17.19
N ILE A 248 5.65 -11.14 -17.40
CA ILE A 248 4.46 -11.67 -18.04
C ILE A 248 3.79 -12.65 -17.08
N MET A 249 2.47 -12.53 -16.98
CA MET A 249 1.57 -13.52 -16.39
C MET A 249 0.59 -14.04 -17.45
N GLY A 250 0.02 -15.22 -17.22
CA GLY A 250 -0.87 -15.87 -18.16
C GLY A 250 -1.94 -16.76 -17.53
N ARG A 251 -3.16 -16.64 -18.04
CA ARG A 251 -4.32 -17.49 -17.68
C ARG A 251 -4.57 -18.63 -18.66
N SER A 252 -4.33 -18.43 -19.96
CA SER A 252 -4.54 -19.46 -20.99
C SER A 252 -3.30 -20.31 -21.23
N ALA A 253 -3.46 -21.50 -21.81
CA ALA A 253 -2.35 -22.36 -22.21
C ALA A 253 -1.36 -21.62 -23.12
N ASN A 254 -1.86 -20.91 -24.15
CA ASN A 254 -1.05 -20.11 -25.06
C ASN A 254 -0.30 -18.98 -24.31
N SER A 255 -0.98 -18.28 -23.40
CA SER A 255 -0.40 -17.20 -22.59
C SER A 255 0.66 -17.70 -21.59
N ARG A 256 0.53 -18.94 -21.11
CA ARG A 256 1.50 -19.59 -20.21
C ARG A 256 2.68 -20.19 -20.97
N ASN A 257 2.51 -20.50 -22.25
CA ASN A 257 3.52 -21.07 -23.13
C ASN A 257 4.53 -20.01 -23.63
N ARG A 258 5.06 -19.17 -22.74
CA ARG A 258 6.04 -18.12 -23.09
C ARG A 258 7.28 -18.24 -22.21
N VAL A 259 8.44 -18.02 -22.81
CA VAL A 259 9.73 -17.89 -22.11
C VAL A 259 10.49 -16.69 -22.68
N PHE A 260 11.33 -16.07 -21.87
CA PHE A 260 12.29 -15.07 -22.30
C PHE A 260 13.63 -15.72 -22.63
N THR A 261 14.17 -15.34 -23.79
CA THR A 261 15.53 -15.69 -24.21
C THR A 261 16.29 -14.40 -24.52
N ALA A 262 17.56 -14.32 -24.10
CA ALA A 262 18.41 -13.18 -24.40
C ALA A 262 18.66 -13.06 -25.92
N LYS A 263 18.50 -11.86 -26.48
CA LYS A 263 18.71 -11.60 -27.91
C LYS A 263 19.07 -10.15 -28.16
N ASP A 264 20.14 -9.91 -28.93
CA ASP A 264 20.57 -8.59 -29.42
C ASP A 264 20.65 -7.50 -28.33
N GLY A 265 21.19 -7.86 -27.15
CA GLY A 265 21.29 -6.96 -26.01
C GLY A 265 19.95 -6.65 -25.32
N GLY A 266 18.88 -7.35 -25.66
CA GLY A 266 17.59 -7.36 -24.97
C GLY A 266 17.07 -8.78 -24.82
N ILE A 267 15.76 -8.97 -24.97
CA ILE A 267 15.11 -10.28 -24.90
C ILE A 267 14.08 -10.45 -26.01
N ILE A 268 13.85 -11.70 -26.38
CA ILE A 268 12.76 -12.14 -27.24
C ILE A 268 11.86 -13.10 -26.46
N THR A 269 10.54 -13.01 -26.67
CA THR A 269 9.61 -14.05 -26.22
C THR A 269 9.58 -15.20 -27.21
N GLU A 270 9.68 -16.41 -26.70
CA GLU A 270 9.55 -17.64 -27.47
C GLU A 270 8.50 -18.56 -26.83
N ALA A 271 8.00 -19.52 -27.59
CA ALA A 271 7.19 -20.59 -27.02
C ALA A 271 8.05 -21.51 -26.16
N ALA A 272 7.56 -21.90 -24.98
CA ALA A 272 8.23 -22.94 -24.18
C ALA A 272 8.17 -24.29 -24.89
N ASP A 273 7.01 -24.59 -25.49
CA ASP A 273 6.76 -25.75 -26.32
C ASP A 273 6.13 -25.28 -27.65
N PRO A 274 6.89 -25.28 -28.77
CA PRO A 274 6.39 -24.84 -30.07
C PRO A 274 5.16 -25.61 -30.58
N SER A 275 4.92 -26.85 -30.10
CA SER A 275 3.78 -27.66 -30.53
C SER A 275 2.44 -27.17 -29.97
N LYS A 276 2.47 -26.39 -28.88
CA LYS A 276 1.29 -25.80 -28.24
C LYS A 276 0.97 -24.39 -28.74
N LEU A 277 1.65 -23.94 -29.79
CA LEU A 277 1.52 -22.60 -30.33
C LEU A 277 0.35 -22.54 -31.32
N GLU A 278 -0.75 -21.91 -30.93
CA GLU A 278 -1.91 -21.71 -31.81
C GLU A 278 -1.74 -20.47 -32.70
N ASP A 279 -1.35 -19.34 -32.10
CA ASP A 279 -1.08 -18.08 -32.79
C ASP A 279 0.28 -17.52 -32.37
N PRO A 280 1.27 -17.46 -33.28
CA PRO A 280 2.61 -16.96 -32.97
C PRO A 280 2.65 -15.43 -32.80
N SER A 281 1.69 -14.68 -33.36
CA SER A 281 1.79 -13.22 -33.52
C SER A 281 1.78 -12.46 -32.18
N LEU A 282 1.06 -12.98 -31.18
CA LEU A 282 0.99 -12.42 -29.83
C LEU A 282 2.01 -13.04 -28.86
N ILE A 283 2.78 -14.02 -29.32
CA ILE A 283 3.75 -14.74 -28.51
C ILE A 283 5.16 -14.33 -28.86
N ILE A 284 5.50 -14.30 -30.14
CA ILE A 284 6.88 -14.09 -30.60
C ILE A 284 7.06 -12.62 -30.95
N TYR A 285 7.64 -11.87 -30.01
CA TYR A 285 8.05 -10.48 -30.19
C TYR A 285 9.31 -10.21 -29.37
N ALA A 286 9.95 -9.07 -29.54
CA ALA A 286 11.06 -8.65 -28.70
C ALA A 286 10.54 -7.71 -27.59
N PRO A 287 10.30 -8.16 -26.35
CA PRO A 287 9.87 -7.25 -25.30
C PRO A 287 10.91 -6.18 -25.02
N VAL A 288 12.21 -6.49 -25.12
CA VAL A 288 13.29 -5.54 -24.85
C VAL A 288 14.21 -5.44 -26.05
N ARG A 289 14.44 -4.20 -26.53
CA ARG A 289 15.43 -3.88 -27.56
C ARG A 289 16.28 -2.68 -27.13
N VAL A 290 17.49 -2.57 -27.65
CA VAL A 290 18.42 -1.49 -27.33
C VAL A 290 18.82 -0.73 -28.60
N LEU A 291 18.66 0.59 -28.59
CA LEU A 291 19.12 1.50 -29.64
C LEU A 291 20.10 2.51 -29.04
N GLY A 292 21.39 2.29 -29.28
CA GLY A 292 22.46 3.10 -28.69
C GLY A 292 22.36 3.10 -27.15
N LYS A 293 22.13 4.27 -26.55
CA LYS A 293 21.95 4.41 -25.08
C LYS A 293 20.49 4.36 -24.60
N THR A 294 19.59 3.90 -25.46
CA THR A 294 18.15 3.82 -25.16
C THR A 294 17.72 2.37 -25.10
N THR A 295 17.17 1.93 -23.97
CA THR A 295 16.50 0.62 -23.83
C THR A 295 15.01 0.84 -24.00
N ILE A 296 14.38 0.02 -24.84
CA ILE A 296 12.93 -0.01 -25.09
C ILE A 296 12.40 -1.27 -24.44
N VAL A 297 11.27 -1.17 -23.73
CA VAL A 297 10.59 -2.30 -23.07
C VAL A 297 9.09 -2.23 -23.31
N THR A 298 8.46 -3.27 -23.84
CA THR A 298 7.01 -3.27 -24.11
C THR A 298 6.41 -4.68 -23.96
N ASN A 299 5.07 -4.78 -23.92
CA ASN A 299 4.37 -6.07 -23.89
C ASN A 299 3.93 -6.62 -25.26
N GLY A 300 4.51 -6.13 -26.36
CA GLY A 300 4.19 -6.65 -27.69
C GLY A 300 5.12 -6.17 -28.79
N ASP A 301 4.71 -6.39 -30.05
CA ASP A 301 5.45 -5.99 -31.26
C ASP A 301 5.58 -4.46 -31.44
N GLN A 302 4.89 -3.64 -30.63
CA GLN A 302 5.11 -2.19 -30.62
C GLN A 302 6.55 -1.81 -30.23
N THR A 303 7.33 -2.72 -29.63
CA THR A 303 8.76 -2.53 -29.42
C THR A 303 9.48 -2.20 -30.73
N ASP A 304 9.18 -2.92 -31.82
CA ASP A 304 9.83 -2.71 -33.12
C ASP A 304 9.37 -1.39 -33.75
N THR A 305 8.08 -1.08 -33.62
CA THR A 305 7.53 0.21 -34.07
C THR A 305 8.25 1.38 -33.38
N ILE A 306 8.50 1.29 -32.07
CA ILE A 306 9.24 2.30 -31.31
C ILE A 306 10.70 2.34 -31.76
N TYR A 307 11.36 1.18 -31.90
CA TYR A 307 12.75 1.09 -32.34
C TYR A 307 12.96 1.79 -33.69
N ASP A 308 12.16 1.47 -34.69
CA ASP A 308 12.29 2.00 -36.05
C ASP A 308 12.03 3.50 -36.10
N HIS A 309 11.05 3.98 -35.32
CA HIS A 309 10.79 5.41 -35.19
C HIS A 309 11.96 6.15 -34.55
N LEU A 310 12.50 5.63 -33.45
CA LEU A 310 13.66 6.24 -32.79
C LEU A 310 14.90 6.22 -33.69
N ALA A 311 15.13 5.12 -34.43
CA ALA A 311 16.22 5.01 -35.39
C ALA A 311 16.09 6.02 -36.54
N ALA A 312 14.86 6.32 -36.97
CA ALA A 312 14.54 7.35 -37.94
C ALA A 312 14.49 8.78 -37.33
N GLY A 313 14.93 8.99 -36.09
CA GLY A 313 14.93 10.30 -35.42
C GLY A 313 13.54 10.81 -35.00
N LYS A 314 12.50 9.97 -35.06
CA LYS A 314 11.14 10.29 -34.59
C LYS A 314 11.02 9.96 -33.09
N GLY A 315 10.03 10.56 -32.43
CA GLY A 315 9.82 10.38 -30.98
C GLY A 315 8.98 9.16 -30.60
N PHE A 316 9.12 8.72 -29.35
CA PHE A 316 8.35 7.64 -28.70
C PHE A 316 6.83 7.79 -28.87
N ALA A 317 6.28 8.96 -28.54
CA ALA A 317 4.84 9.20 -28.69
C ALA A 317 4.36 9.19 -30.15
N LYS A 318 5.24 9.56 -31.11
CA LYS A 318 4.91 9.50 -32.53
C LYS A 318 4.79 8.05 -33.01
N ALA A 319 5.66 7.17 -32.52
CA ALA A 319 5.58 5.73 -32.79
C ALA A 319 4.27 5.13 -32.25
N LEU A 320 3.93 5.41 -31.00
CA LEU A 320 2.76 4.82 -30.35
C LEU A 320 1.41 5.35 -30.87
N ARG A 321 1.41 6.55 -31.47
CA ARG A 321 0.22 7.06 -32.18
C ARG A 321 -0.13 6.27 -33.44
N THR A 322 0.77 5.45 -33.98
CA THR A 322 0.47 4.54 -35.10
C THR A 322 -0.05 3.17 -34.65
N ARG A 323 -0.27 2.99 -33.35
CA ARG A 323 -0.71 1.72 -32.73
C ARG A 323 -2.00 1.91 -31.95
N THR A 324 -2.60 0.77 -31.59
CA THR A 324 -3.75 0.64 -30.69
C THR A 324 -3.52 -0.55 -29.74
N PHE A 325 -4.48 -0.88 -28.87
CA PHE A 325 -4.48 -2.07 -28.00
C PHE A 325 -4.36 -3.40 -28.78
N GLU A 326 -4.20 -4.54 -28.09
CA GLU A 326 -4.16 -5.87 -28.73
C GLU A 326 -5.54 -6.23 -29.32
N PRO A 327 -5.62 -6.87 -30.51
CA PRO A 327 -6.88 -7.24 -31.16
C PRO A 327 -7.49 -8.53 -30.59
N ASP A 328 -7.54 -8.67 -29.26
CA ASP A 328 -7.95 -9.88 -28.53
C ASP A 328 -9.28 -9.69 -27.79
N SER A 329 -10.36 -9.53 -28.56
CA SER A 329 -11.72 -9.44 -28.02
C SER A 329 -12.03 -10.65 -27.12
N PRO A 330 -12.73 -10.47 -25.98
CA PRO A 330 -13.32 -9.21 -25.48
C PRO A 330 -12.39 -8.40 -24.57
N ASN A 331 -11.13 -8.81 -24.38
CA ASN A 331 -10.24 -8.18 -23.39
C ASN A 331 -9.59 -6.89 -23.90
N PHE A 332 -9.25 -6.85 -25.19
CA PHE A 332 -8.55 -5.70 -25.80
C PHE A 332 -7.32 -5.30 -24.98
N THR A 333 -6.42 -6.26 -24.73
CA THR A 333 -5.30 -6.12 -23.81
C THR A 333 -4.54 -4.82 -24.07
N PRO A 334 -4.35 -3.97 -23.05
CA PRO A 334 -3.59 -2.75 -23.21
C PRO A 334 -2.15 -3.00 -23.68
N ARG A 335 -1.65 -2.09 -24.50
CA ARG A 335 -0.23 -2.04 -24.85
C ARG A 335 0.49 -1.09 -23.93
N ILE A 336 1.23 -1.63 -22.97
CA ILE A 336 2.14 -0.89 -22.11
C ILE A 336 3.53 -0.81 -22.76
N SER A 337 4.16 0.35 -22.66
CA SER A 337 5.45 0.62 -23.28
C SER A 337 6.30 1.52 -22.39
N GLY A 338 7.60 1.31 -22.41
CA GLY A 338 8.58 2.09 -21.70
C GLY A 338 9.84 2.32 -22.52
N ILE A 339 10.48 3.46 -22.31
CA ILE A 339 11.84 3.71 -22.81
C ILE A 339 12.70 4.29 -21.68
N VAL A 340 13.93 3.80 -21.54
CA VAL A 340 14.94 4.32 -20.61
C VAL A 340 16.13 4.81 -21.41
N LYS A 341 16.52 6.07 -21.22
CA LYS A 341 17.70 6.66 -21.85
C LYS A 341 18.72 6.99 -20.76
N VAL A 342 19.91 6.41 -20.87
CA VAL A 342 21.05 6.69 -19.98
C VAL A 342 22.07 7.53 -20.73
N LYS A 343 22.45 8.68 -20.19
CA LYS A 343 23.44 9.55 -20.83
C LYS A 343 24.15 10.39 -19.76
N ASP A 344 25.47 10.44 -19.83
CA ASP A 344 26.33 11.33 -19.04
C ASP A 344 26.08 11.24 -17.52
N GLY A 345 25.99 10.02 -16.97
CA GLY A 345 25.73 9.82 -15.54
C GLY A 345 24.27 10.01 -15.09
N ALA A 346 23.37 10.37 -16.02
CA ALA A 346 21.96 10.59 -15.75
C ALA A 346 21.08 9.59 -16.50
N MET A 347 19.85 9.44 -16.03
CA MET A 347 18.80 8.69 -16.72
C MET A 347 17.52 9.50 -16.81
N LYS A 348 16.73 9.17 -17.83
CA LYS A 348 15.32 9.52 -17.90
C LYS A 348 14.54 8.41 -18.53
N TYR A 349 13.24 8.36 -18.25
CA TYR A 349 12.38 7.36 -18.85
C TYR A 349 11.00 7.90 -19.18
N LYS A 350 10.31 7.18 -20.07
CA LYS A 350 8.92 7.44 -20.43
C LYS A 350 8.13 6.14 -20.31
N LEU A 351 6.86 6.26 -19.94
CA LEU A 351 5.89 5.17 -19.94
C LEU A 351 4.70 5.55 -20.82
N SER A 352 3.98 4.56 -21.32
CA SER A 352 2.73 4.76 -22.05
C SER A 352 1.84 3.53 -21.93
N ILE A 353 0.54 3.76 -22.02
CA ILE A 353 -0.48 2.73 -22.16
C ILE A 353 -1.46 3.13 -23.28
N LEU A 354 -1.73 2.19 -24.18
CA LEU A 354 -2.78 2.28 -25.19
C LEU A 354 -3.88 1.27 -24.83
N LYS A 355 -5.11 1.71 -24.59
CA LYS A 355 -6.21 0.85 -24.14
C LYS A 355 -7.54 1.21 -24.80
N SER A 356 -8.49 0.28 -24.79
CA SER A 356 -9.85 0.57 -25.25
C SER A 356 -10.59 1.45 -24.23
N ASP A 357 -11.50 2.28 -24.73
CA ASP A 357 -12.41 3.05 -23.88
C ASP A 357 -13.53 2.13 -23.37
N GLY A 358 -13.40 1.65 -22.13
CA GLY A 358 -14.41 0.80 -21.50
C GLY A 358 -14.72 -0.50 -22.25
N GLY A 359 -13.77 -1.04 -23.03
CA GLY A 359 -13.99 -2.23 -23.86
C GLY A 359 -14.56 -1.93 -25.25
N ASN A 360 -14.67 -0.66 -25.65
CA ASN A 360 -15.10 -0.28 -26.99
C ASN A 360 -13.97 -0.54 -28.02
N ALA A 361 -14.21 -1.45 -28.97
CA ALA A 361 -13.25 -1.82 -30.00
C ALA A 361 -12.90 -0.67 -30.98
N ASP A 362 -13.76 0.34 -31.10
CA ASP A 362 -13.60 1.45 -32.03
C ASP A 362 -12.97 2.69 -31.38
N SER A 363 -12.78 2.69 -30.06
CA SER A 363 -12.29 3.83 -29.30
C SER A 363 -11.02 3.49 -28.53
N VAL A 364 -9.94 4.23 -28.83
CA VAL A 364 -8.62 4.04 -28.24
C VAL A 364 -8.20 5.25 -27.43
N GLU A 365 -7.88 5.00 -26.17
CA GLU A 365 -7.26 5.96 -25.27
C GLU A 365 -5.74 5.78 -25.26
N ARG A 366 -5.00 6.90 -25.22
CA ARG A 366 -3.54 6.91 -25.23
C ARG A 366 -3.01 7.81 -24.13
N PHE A 367 -2.25 7.24 -23.22
CA PHE A 367 -1.63 7.97 -22.11
C PHE A 367 -0.12 7.90 -22.23
N PHE A 368 0.54 9.02 -21.91
CA PHE A 368 2.00 9.17 -21.97
C PHE A 368 2.48 9.82 -20.68
N PHE A 369 3.52 9.26 -20.09
CA PHE A 369 4.11 9.72 -18.83
C PHE A 369 5.62 9.90 -19.03
N GLU A 370 6.18 10.99 -18.53
CA GLU A 370 7.60 11.34 -18.73
C GLU A 370 8.28 11.68 -17.40
N TYR A 371 9.47 11.14 -17.20
CA TYR A 371 10.24 11.26 -15.96
C TYR A 371 11.69 11.65 -16.32
N ASP A 372 11.96 12.96 -16.35
CA ASP A 372 13.26 13.50 -16.77
C ASP A 372 14.33 13.48 -15.66
N GLN A 373 13.93 13.45 -14.38
CA GLN A 373 14.82 13.37 -13.22
C GLN A 373 14.38 12.28 -12.22
N PRO A 374 14.59 10.99 -12.52
CA PRO A 374 14.28 9.91 -11.60
C PRO A 374 15.04 10.03 -10.26
N VAL A 375 14.28 9.95 -9.17
CA VAL A 375 14.78 9.97 -7.79
C VAL A 375 15.36 8.60 -7.44
N ALA A 376 16.45 8.58 -6.67
CA ALA A 376 17.10 7.33 -6.25
C ALA A 376 16.20 6.53 -5.30
N GLY A 377 16.11 5.22 -5.49
CA GLY A 377 15.24 4.32 -4.72
C GLY A 377 13.78 4.31 -5.18
N GLU A 378 13.45 5.07 -6.22
CA GLU A 378 12.07 5.26 -6.68
C GLU A 378 11.89 4.74 -8.12
N GLY A 379 10.70 4.20 -8.40
CA GLY A 379 10.31 3.73 -9.71
C GLY A 379 8.82 3.86 -9.98
N ARG A 380 8.44 3.66 -11.23
CA ARG A 380 7.05 3.69 -11.69
C ARG A 380 6.68 2.34 -12.25
N PHE A 381 5.59 1.78 -11.74
CA PHE A 381 5.01 0.52 -12.13
C PHE A 381 3.77 0.77 -12.98
N ILE A 382 3.74 0.17 -14.18
CA ILE A 382 2.57 0.17 -15.05
C ILE A 382 2.29 -1.26 -15.49
N HIS A 383 1.02 -1.64 -15.51
CA HIS A 383 0.61 -2.98 -15.91
C HIS A 383 -0.64 -2.95 -16.80
N THR A 384 -1.01 -4.10 -17.36
CA THR A 384 -2.12 -4.17 -18.32
C THR A 384 -3.49 -4.15 -17.65
N TYR A 385 -3.63 -4.78 -16.47
CA TYR A 385 -4.95 -5.03 -15.86
C TYR A 385 -5.04 -4.62 -14.40
N ARG A 386 -6.11 -3.94 -14.01
CA ARG A 386 -6.33 -3.50 -12.62
C ARG A 386 -6.52 -4.66 -11.66
N CYS A 387 -7.22 -5.70 -12.09
CA CYS A 387 -7.53 -6.88 -11.31
C CYS A 387 -7.95 -8.02 -12.25
N ASP A 388 -8.15 -9.21 -11.69
CA ASP A 388 -8.76 -10.30 -12.44
C ASP A 388 -10.23 -10.00 -12.80
N GLY A 389 -10.73 -10.58 -13.88
CA GLY A 389 -12.09 -10.33 -14.37
C GLY A 389 -12.46 -11.07 -15.66
N SER A 390 -13.66 -10.78 -16.17
CA SER A 390 -14.17 -11.32 -17.44
C SER A 390 -15.27 -10.42 -18.03
N PRO A 391 -14.99 -9.59 -19.05
CA PRO A 391 -13.67 -9.27 -19.60
C PRO A 391 -12.76 -8.59 -18.56
N ILE A 392 -11.44 -8.67 -18.75
CA ILE A 392 -10.49 -8.23 -17.72
C ILE A 392 -10.39 -6.69 -17.72
N PRO A 393 -10.62 -6.00 -16.58
CA PRO A 393 -10.56 -4.55 -16.53
C PRO A 393 -9.15 -4.01 -16.81
N SER A 394 -9.03 -3.15 -17.82
CA SER A 394 -7.78 -2.45 -18.14
C SER A 394 -7.27 -1.59 -16.98
N PHE A 395 -5.95 -1.45 -16.86
CA PHE A 395 -5.31 -0.50 -15.94
C PHE A 395 -5.86 0.92 -16.11
N ALA A 396 -5.98 1.67 -15.01
CA ALA A 396 -6.42 3.05 -15.03
C ALA A 396 -5.71 3.85 -13.95
N GLY A 397 -5.52 5.15 -14.23
CA GLY A 397 -4.76 6.05 -13.37
C GLY A 397 -3.35 6.28 -13.91
N GLU A 398 -2.54 6.93 -13.08
CA GLU A 398 -1.12 7.16 -13.33
C GLU A 398 -0.30 5.91 -12.99
N PRO A 399 0.90 5.71 -13.58
CA PRO A 399 1.82 4.67 -13.17
C PRO A 399 2.11 4.75 -11.67
N GLU A 400 1.90 3.64 -10.98
CA GLU A 400 2.01 3.51 -9.54
C GLU A 400 3.44 3.75 -9.09
N HIS A 401 3.57 4.45 -7.98
CA HIS A 401 4.86 4.84 -7.44
C HIS A 401 5.36 3.77 -6.47
N VAL A 402 6.57 3.24 -6.73
CA VAL A 402 7.09 2.05 -6.04
C VAL A 402 8.52 2.24 -5.54
N ARG A 403 8.83 1.66 -4.35
CA ARG A 403 10.21 1.58 -3.86
C ARG A 403 11.00 0.52 -4.61
N LEU A 404 12.22 0.86 -4.99
CA LEU A 404 13.21 -0.04 -5.55
C LEU A 404 14.30 -0.29 -4.51
N MET A 405 14.27 -1.46 -3.87
CA MET A 405 15.16 -1.80 -2.76
C MET A 405 16.11 -2.96 -3.11
N GLY A 406 17.32 -2.90 -2.57
CA GLY A 406 18.32 -3.96 -2.69
C GLY A 406 19.03 -4.01 -4.05
N ASP A 407 19.90 -5.01 -4.19
CA ASP A 407 20.61 -5.28 -5.44
C ASP A 407 19.73 -6.01 -6.47
N ILE A 408 20.25 -6.20 -7.69
CA ILE A 408 19.52 -6.85 -8.79
C ILE A 408 18.98 -8.23 -8.40
N ASP A 409 19.73 -9.02 -7.64
CA ASP A 409 19.33 -10.37 -7.25
C ASP A 409 18.22 -10.36 -6.19
N THR A 410 18.31 -9.46 -5.22
CA THR A 410 17.29 -9.24 -4.20
C THR A 410 16.00 -8.71 -4.82
N PHE A 411 16.11 -7.71 -5.69
CA PHE A 411 14.97 -7.15 -6.41
C PHE A 411 14.32 -8.18 -7.32
N THR A 412 15.11 -8.97 -8.06
CA THR A 412 14.59 -10.05 -8.93
C THR A 412 13.80 -11.09 -8.13
N ARG A 413 14.36 -11.58 -7.01
CA ARG A 413 13.66 -12.53 -6.13
C ARG A 413 12.37 -11.94 -5.55
N MET A 414 12.42 -10.68 -5.10
CA MET A 414 11.26 -9.99 -4.55
C MET A 414 10.12 -9.92 -5.56
N VAL A 415 10.40 -9.46 -6.78
CA VAL A 415 9.37 -9.37 -7.83
C VAL A 415 8.83 -10.76 -8.16
N TRP A 416 9.71 -11.73 -8.41
CA TRP A 416 9.30 -13.09 -8.81
C TRP A 416 8.43 -13.80 -7.77
N ASN A 417 8.76 -13.64 -6.48
CA ASN A 417 8.03 -14.26 -5.38
C ASN A 417 6.72 -13.53 -5.05
N SER A 418 6.57 -12.27 -5.49
CA SER A 418 5.34 -11.50 -5.29
C SER A 418 4.32 -11.72 -6.40
N LEU A 419 4.73 -12.22 -7.57
CA LEU A 419 3.81 -12.59 -8.63
C LEU A 419 3.01 -13.83 -8.23
N ASN A 420 1.71 -13.83 -8.51
CA ASN A 420 0.84 -14.98 -8.27
C ASN A 420 1.41 -16.27 -8.88
N GLU A 421 1.56 -17.30 -8.05
CA GLU A 421 2.26 -18.54 -8.40
C GLU A 421 1.62 -19.24 -9.61
N ASP A 422 0.30 -19.28 -9.69
CA ASP A 422 -0.42 -19.98 -10.76
C ASP A 422 -0.30 -19.26 -12.11
N ASN A 423 -0.15 -17.94 -12.06
CA ASN A 423 -0.23 -17.08 -13.23
C ASN A 423 1.13 -16.56 -13.71
N LYS A 424 2.19 -16.55 -12.89
CA LYS A 424 3.51 -16.06 -13.32
C LYS A 424 4.10 -16.92 -14.44
N VAL A 425 4.76 -16.28 -15.41
CA VAL A 425 5.33 -16.94 -16.59
C VAL A 425 6.82 -16.65 -16.71
N SER A 426 7.17 -15.37 -16.87
CA SER A 426 8.56 -14.95 -17.05
C SER A 426 8.80 -13.57 -16.48
N LEU A 427 10.01 -13.33 -15.99
CA LEU A 427 10.51 -12.06 -15.46
C LEU A 427 11.87 -11.75 -16.07
N PHE A 428 12.05 -10.51 -16.51
CA PHE A 428 13.32 -9.92 -16.89
C PHE A 428 13.61 -8.73 -15.97
N VAL A 429 14.84 -8.65 -15.48
CA VAL A 429 15.34 -7.50 -14.72
C VAL A 429 16.68 -7.05 -15.30
N ARG A 430 16.84 -5.75 -15.50
CA ARG A 430 18.09 -5.12 -15.95
C ARG A 430 18.46 -3.95 -15.05
N TYR A 431 19.74 -3.92 -14.68
CA TYR A 431 20.39 -2.76 -14.07
C TYR A 431 21.38 -2.18 -15.07
N ILE A 432 21.35 -0.87 -15.30
CA ILE A 432 22.28 -0.15 -16.17
C ILE A 432 23.07 0.83 -15.32
N ASP A 433 24.37 0.62 -15.16
CA ASP A 433 25.24 1.53 -14.44
C ASP A 433 25.27 2.90 -15.15
N LEU A 434 24.91 3.96 -14.44
CA LEU A 434 24.71 5.29 -15.04
C LEU A 434 26.03 5.93 -15.49
N ALA A 435 27.14 5.59 -14.85
CA ALA A 435 28.45 6.16 -15.15
C ALA A 435 29.09 5.49 -16.39
N THR A 436 28.98 4.16 -16.49
CA THR A 436 29.69 3.35 -17.48
C THR A 436 28.79 2.85 -18.60
N GLY A 437 27.47 2.82 -18.40
CA GLY A 437 26.50 2.22 -19.31
C GLY A 437 26.52 0.69 -19.34
N LYS A 438 27.28 0.03 -18.46
CA LYS A 438 27.33 -1.44 -18.39
C LYS A 438 26.01 -1.99 -17.85
N THR A 439 25.54 -3.09 -18.43
CA THR A 439 24.28 -3.74 -18.06
C THR A 439 24.52 -5.01 -17.27
N GLN A 440 23.63 -5.29 -16.31
CA GLN A 440 23.49 -6.58 -15.65
C GLN A 440 22.05 -7.05 -15.82
N ASP A 441 21.88 -8.30 -16.25
CA ASP A 441 20.56 -8.86 -16.57
C ASP A 441 20.26 -10.08 -15.72
N ARG A 442 18.98 -10.29 -15.44
CA ARG A 442 18.40 -11.53 -14.91
C ARG A 442 17.17 -11.90 -15.73
N ILE A 443 17.09 -13.17 -16.09
CA ILE A 443 15.92 -13.78 -16.73
C ILE A 443 15.49 -14.93 -15.83
N VAL A 444 14.22 -14.93 -15.44
CA VAL A 444 13.58 -16.01 -14.70
C VAL A 444 12.39 -16.49 -15.51
N ASN A 445 12.34 -17.77 -15.84
CA ASN A 445 11.24 -18.41 -16.55
C ASN A 445 10.64 -19.49 -15.66
N LYS A 446 9.31 -19.59 -15.63
CA LYS A 446 8.61 -20.69 -14.93
C LYS A 446 8.75 -22.00 -15.70
N TYR A 447 8.79 -21.93 -17.02
CA TYR A 447 8.91 -23.08 -17.91
C TYR A 447 10.27 -23.08 -18.58
N GLU A 448 10.79 -24.28 -18.84
CA GLU A 448 11.96 -24.48 -19.69
C GLU A 448 11.53 -24.69 -21.13
N LYS A 449 12.39 -24.31 -22.07
CA LYS A 449 12.17 -24.58 -23.49
C LYS A 449 12.40 -26.06 -23.76
N VAL A 450 11.43 -26.73 -24.37
CA VAL A 450 11.48 -28.17 -24.71
C VAL A 450 11.72 -28.36 -26.20
#